data_AF-A0A5F2HVC8-F1
#
_entry.id   AF-A0A5F2HVC8-F1
#
_cell.length_a   1.000
_cell.length_b   1.000
_cell.length_c   1.000
_cell.angle_alpha   90.00
_cell.angle_beta   90.00
_cell.angle_gamma   90.00
#
_symmetry.space_group_name_H-M   'P 1'
#
loop_
_entity.id
_entity.type
_entity.pdbx_description
1 polymer ?
#
loop_
_entity_poly.entity_id
_entity_poly.type
_entity_poly.pdbx_seq_one_letter_code
_entity_poly.pdbx_strand_id
1 'polypeptide(L)'
;KMQDAERVFRKTGITFAVYGEQEASERLIPFDIVPRIISGNEWRRLTQGIEQRVQALNAFLDDIYHRQEILRAGRVPRELVAKNEAFLPEMIGVRPPAGVYTHIIGV
;
A
#
# COMPACT_ATOMS: atom_id res chain seq x y z
N LYS A 1 -24.81 -19.77 -12.65
CA LYS A 1 -24.48 -18.52 -11.91
C LYS A 1 -23.05 -18.54 -11.37
N MET A 2 -22.70 -19.39 -10.39
CA MET A 2 -21.31 -19.47 -9.86
C MET A 2 -20.30 -19.94 -10.93
N GLN A 3 -20.67 -20.97 -11.71
CA GLN A 3 -19.85 -21.47 -12.83
C GLN A 3 -19.71 -20.47 -14.00
N ASP A 4 -20.69 -19.58 -14.20
CA ASP A 4 -20.62 -18.56 -15.26
C ASP A 4 -19.67 -17.43 -14.85
N ALA A 5 -19.74 -17.01 -13.57
CA ALA A 5 -18.76 -16.09 -12.99
C ALA A 5 -17.35 -16.69 -13.09
N GLU A 6 -17.15 -17.93 -12.62
CA GLU A 6 -15.84 -18.60 -12.68
C GLU A 6 -15.28 -18.66 -14.11
N ARG A 7 -16.13 -18.89 -15.11
CA ARG A 7 -15.75 -18.93 -16.54
C ARG A 7 -15.38 -17.54 -17.10
N VAL A 8 -16.03 -16.47 -16.64
CA VAL A 8 -15.64 -15.09 -16.98
C VAL A 8 -14.30 -14.75 -16.34
N PHE A 9 -14.12 -15.04 -15.05
CA PHE A 9 -12.88 -14.73 -14.32
C PHE A 9 -11.64 -15.47 -14.84
N ARG A 10 -11.78 -16.75 -15.27
CA ARG A 10 -10.72 -17.47 -15.99
C ARG A 10 -10.34 -16.80 -17.32
N LYS A 11 -11.30 -16.21 -18.04
CA LYS A 11 -11.06 -15.53 -19.33
C LYS A 11 -10.42 -14.15 -19.16
N THR A 12 -10.64 -13.47 -18.03
CA THR A 12 -10.09 -12.12 -17.78
C THR A 12 -8.69 -12.14 -17.15
N GLY A 13 -8.09 -13.31 -16.94
CA GLY A 13 -6.69 -13.43 -16.49
C GLY A 13 -6.45 -13.19 -15.00
N ILE A 14 -7.45 -13.42 -14.15
CA ILE A 14 -7.31 -13.31 -12.69
C ILE A 14 -6.79 -14.65 -12.13
N THR A 15 -5.62 -15.05 -12.60
CA THR A 15 -4.89 -16.25 -12.16
C THR A 15 -3.57 -15.82 -11.54
N PHE A 16 -3.13 -16.51 -10.48
CA PHE A 16 -1.80 -16.29 -9.89
C PHE A 16 -1.00 -17.59 -9.96
N ALA A 17 0.29 -17.47 -10.27
CA ALA A 17 1.21 -18.60 -10.26
C ALA A 17 1.60 -18.93 -8.82
N VAL A 18 1.33 -20.15 -8.38
CA VAL A 18 1.83 -20.65 -7.08
C VAL A 18 3.25 -21.17 -7.31
N TYR A 19 4.26 -20.42 -6.87
CA TYR A 19 5.64 -20.91 -6.85
C TYR A 19 5.83 -21.79 -5.61
N GLY A 20 6.06 -23.10 -5.80
CA GLY A 20 6.41 -23.98 -4.69
C GLY A 20 6.28 -25.48 -4.93
N GLU A 21 5.47 -25.94 -5.87
CA GLU A 21 5.31 -27.37 -6.18
C GLU A 21 5.49 -27.63 -7.67
N GLN A 22 6.01 -28.81 -8.02
CA GLN A 22 6.40 -29.23 -9.37
C GLN A 22 5.23 -29.27 -10.39
N GLU A 23 4.01 -28.94 -9.96
CA GLU A 23 2.86 -28.65 -10.82
C GLU A 23 2.37 -27.22 -10.57
N ALA A 24 2.76 -26.30 -11.45
CA ALA A 24 2.19 -24.97 -11.55
C ALA A 24 0.73 -25.08 -12.04
N SER A 25 -0.18 -25.52 -11.18
CA SER A 25 -1.61 -25.44 -11.43
C SER A 25 -2.07 -24.00 -11.22
N GLU A 26 -2.53 -23.35 -12.28
CA GLU A 26 -3.18 -22.03 -12.18
C GLU A 26 -4.35 -22.11 -11.20
N ARG A 27 -4.26 -21.36 -10.09
CA ARG A 27 -5.38 -21.22 -9.15
C ARG A 27 -6.02 -19.85 -9.33
N LEU A 28 -7.35 -19.83 -9.27
CA LEU A 28 -8.14 -18.61 -9.29
C LEU A 28 -7.96 -17.87 -7.96
N ILE A 29 -7.84 -16.54 -8.02
CA ILE A 29 -7.95 -15.71 -6.82
C ILE A 29 -9.34 -15.95 -6.21
N PRO A 30 -9.44 -16.28 -4.90
CA PRO A 30 -10.73 -16.37 -4.24
C PRO A 30 -11.48 -15.04 -4.39
N PHE A 31 -12.69 -15.09 -4.94
CA PHE A 31 -13.49 -13.89 -5.19
C PHE A 31 -14.90 -14.06 -4.63
N ASP A 32 -15.50 -12.94 -4.22
CA ASP A 32 -16.90 -12.88 -3.83
C ASP A 32 -17.74 -12.40 -5.02
N ILE A 33 -18.86 -13.07 -5.27
CA ILE A 33 -19.82 -12.70 -6.33
C ILE A 33 -20.71 -11.54 -5.86
N VAL A 34 -20.87 -11.39 -4.56
CA VAL A 34 -21.67 -10.32 -3.95
C VAL A 34 -20.76 -9.12 -3.71
N PRO A 35 -20.97 -7.99 -4.41
CA PRO A 35 -20.16 -6.80 -4.20
C PRO A 35 -20.42 -6.21 -2.82
N ARG A 36 -19.37 -5.70 -2.19
CA ARG A 36 -19.52 -4.84 -1.01
C ARG A 36 -20.00 -3.47 -1.46
N ILE A 37 -21.25 -3.15 -1.18
CA ILE A 37 -21.85 -1.86 -1.52
C ILE A 37 -21.27 -0.78 -0.59
N ILE A 38 -20.77 0.30 -1.18
CA ILE A 38 -20.30 1.51 -0.48
C ILE A 38 -21.07 2.69 -1.09
N SER A 39 -21.73 3.49 -0.26
CA SER A 39 -22.46 4.66 -0.75
C SER A 39 -21.52 5.76 -1.25
N GLY A 40 -22.03 6.64 -2.11
CA GLY A 40 -21.24 7.77 -2.60
C GLY A 40 -20.77 8.72 -1.50
N ASN A 41 -21.50 8.82 -0.38
CA ASN A 41 -21.09 9.63 0.77
C ASN A 41 -19.93 8.99 1.53
N GLU A 42 -20.02 7.68 1.78
CA GLU A 42 -18.94 6.91 2.40
C GLU A 42 -17.68 6.94 1.55
N TRP A 43 -17.82 6.72 0.24
CA TRP A 43 -16.71 6.75 -0.69
C TRP A 43 -15.99 8.10 -0.69
N ARG A 44 -16.74 9.22 -0.79
CA ARG A 44 -16.15 10.57 -0.75
C ARG A 44 -15.35 10.82 0.53
N ARG A 45 -15.89 10.43 1.69
CA ARG A 45 -15.18 10.57 2.97
C ARG A 45 -13.93 9.69 3.02
N LEU A 46 -14.03 8.46 2.51
CA LEU A 46 -12.93 7.52 2.49
C LEU A 46 -11.78 8.02 1.61
N THR A 47 -12.07 8.42 0.36
CA THR A 47 -11.06 8.93 -0.57
C THR A 47 -10.34 10.15 0.00
N GLN A 48 -11.06 11.11 0.58
CA GLN A 48 -10.43 12.28 1.21
C GLN A 48 -9.48 11.90 2.36
N GLY A 49 -9.87 10.94 3.20
CA GLY A 49 -9.02 10.44 4.28
C GLY A 49 -7.78 9.70 3.76
N ILE A 50 -7.93 8.93 2.67
CA ILE A 50 -6.83 8.24 2.01
C ILE A 50 -5.83 9.26 1.44
N GLU A 51 -6.29 10.26 0.70
CA GLU A 51 -5.45 11.32 0.13
C GLU A 51 -4.67 12.07 1.22
N GLN A 52 -5.35 12.45 2.30
CA GLN A 52 -4.70 13.08 3.45
C GLN A 52 -3.60 12.19 4.04
N ARG A 53 -3.87 10.89 4.20
CA ARG A 53 -2.93 9.94 4.78
C ARG A 53 -1.71 9.72 3.88
N VAL A 54 -1.91 9.61 2.57
CA VAL A 54 -0.82 9.47 1.58
C VAL A 54 0.11 10.68 1.66
N GLN A 55 -0.44 11.90 1.71
CA GLN A 55 0.35 13.12 1.85
C GLN A 55 1.14 13.13 3.16
N ALA A 56 0.51 12.75 4.27
CA ALA A 56 1.16 12.69 5.57
C ALA A 56 2.30 11.65 5.61
N LEU A 57 2.11 10.47 4.99
CA LEU A 57 3.13 9.43 4.90
C LEU A 57 4.33 9.90 4.05
N ASN A 58 4.08 10.55 2.93
CA ASN A 58 5.16 11.07 2.09
C ASN A 58 5.96 12.16 2.82
N ALA A 59 5.28 13.08 3.51
CA ALA A 59 5.91 14.11 4.33
C ALA A 59 6.69 13.53 5.53
N PHE A 60 6.16 12.47 6.15
CA PHE A 60 6.83 11.76 7.23
C PHE A 60 8.15 11.14 6.74
N LEU A 61 8.15 10.47 5.58
CA LEU A 61 9.37 9.89 5.02
C LEU A 61 10.40 10.97 4.67
N ASP A 62 9.98 12.09 4.08
CA ASP A 62 10.88 13.22 3.84
C ASP A 62 11.50 13.73 5.14
N ASP A 63 10.69 13.91 6.20
CA ASP A 63 11.19 14.40 7.48
C ASP A 63 12.18 13.42 8.13
N ILE A 64 11.84 12.13 8.17
CA ILE A 64 12.68 11.09 8.79
C ILE A 64 14.06 10.98 8.13
N TYR A 65 14.12 11.07 6.79
CA TYR A 65 15.38 11.01 6.06
C TYR A 65 16.11 12.37 5.97
N HIS A 66 15.54 13.45 6.51
CA HIS A 66 16.16 14.78 6.50
C HIS A 66 16.23 15.41 7.89
N ARG A 67 15.32 16.34 8.19
CA ARG A 67 15.43 17.23 9.36
C ARG A 67 15.03 16.55 10.65
N GLN A 68 14.26 15.47 10.58
CA GLN A 68 13.77 14.69 11.72
C GLN A 68 13.04 15.58 12.74
N GLU A 69 12.28 16.55 12.28
CA GLU A 69 11.56 17.50 13.11
C GLU A 69 10.51 16.80 13.98
N ILE A 70 9.84 15.75 13.46
CA ILE A 70 8.87 14.96 14.23
C ILE A 70 9.52 14.22 15.42
N LEU A 71 10.80 13.84 15.28
CA LEU A 71 11.60 13.22 16.34
C LEU A 71 12.12 14.28 17.31
N ARG A 72 12.62 15.42 16.81
CA ARG A 72 13.09 16.56 17.62
C ARG A 72 11.96 17.15 18.48
N ALA A 73 10.75 17.18 17.93
CA ALA A 73 9.54 17.62 18.62
C ALA A 73 9.00 16.57 19.61
N GLY A 74 9.62 15.40 19.72
CA GLY A 74 9.21 14.33 20.64
C GLY A 74 7.86 13.70 20.32
N ARG A 75 7.33 13.88 19.10
CA ARG A 75 6.02 13.32 18.70
C ARG A 75 6.13 11.84 18.33
N VAL A 76 7.28 11.42 17.80
CA VAL A 76 7.62 10.02 17.54
C VAL A 76 8.93 9.70 18.27
N PRO A 77 8.99 8.63 19.08
CA PRO A 77 10.23 8.19 19.71
C PRO A 77 11.29 7.81 18.67
N ARG A 78 12.51 8.35 18.82
CA ARG A 78 13.64 8.09 17.90
C ARG A 78 13.94 6.61 17.73
N GLU A 79 13.82 5.84 18.80
CA GLU A 79 14.13 4.41 18.81
C GLU A 79 13.18 3.57 17.95
N LEU A 80 11.93 4.00 17.75
CA LEU A 80 10.98 3.32 16.85
C LEU A 80 11.37 3.43 15.38
N VAL A 81 12.20 4.43 15.04
CA VAL A 81 12.70 4.63 13.68
C VAL A 81 14.09 4.01 13.55
N ALA A 82 15.02 4.40 14.42
CA ALA A 82 16.43 4.02 14.30
C ALA A 82 16.70 2.52 14.49
N LYS A 83 15.82 1.79 15.21
CA LYS A 83 15.92 0.34 15.41
C LYS A 83 15.01 -0.46 14.48
N ASN A 84 14.28 0.20 13.58
CA ASN A 84 13.38 -0.47 12.66
C ASN A 84 14.18 -1.03 11.48
N GLU A 85 13.99 -2.31 11.17
CA GLU A 85 14.66 -2.97 10.03
C GLU A 85 14.30 -2.34 8.68
N ALA A 86 13.14 -1.67 8.58
CA ALA A 86 12.71 -0.97 7.37
C ALA A 86 13.34 0.43 7.21
N PHE A 87 14.03 0.96 8.23
CA PHE A 87 14.74 2.23 8.13
C PHE A 87 16.06 2.03 7.39
N LEU A 88 16.31 2.85 6.37
CA LEU A 88 17.51 2.77 5.53
C LEU A 88 18.41 3.98 5.78
N PRO A 89 19.47 3.87 6.60
CA PRO A 89 20.40 4.97 6.85
C PRO A 89 21.00 5.59 5.57
N GLU A 90 21.12 4.79 4.51
CA GLU A 90 21.63 5.20 3.19
C GLU A 90 20.73 6.23 2.49
N MET A 91 19.45 6.29 2.87
CA MET A 91 18.49 7.27 2.33
C MET A 91 18.56 8.63 3.02
N ILE A 92 19.37 8.79 4.08
CA ILE A 92 19.51 10.07 4.78
C ILE A 92 20.10 11.12 3.83
N GLY A 93 19.39 12.24 3.67
CA GLY A 93 19.76 13.34 2.77
C GLY A 93 19.43 13.10 1.30
N VAL A 94 18.93 11.91 0.94
CA VAL A 94 18.52 11.60 -0.43
C VAL A 94 17.12 12.14 -0.67
N ARG A 95 16.99 13.05 -1.66
CA ARG A 95 15.69 13.50 -2.17
C ARG A 95 15.35 12.76 -3.46
N PRO A 96 14.25 11.96 -3.48
CA PRO A 96 13.78 11.34 -4.71
C PRO A 96 13.28 12.42 -5.70
N PRO A 97 13.22 12.09 -7.01
CA PRO A 97 12.61 12.98 -8.00
C PRO A 97 11.22 13.44 -7.57
N ALA A 98 10.94 14.73 -7.79
CA ALA A 98 9.70 15.40 -7.37
C ALA A 98 9.38 15.35 -5.86
N GLY A 99 10.30 14.87 -5.00
CA GLY A 99 10.05 14.74 -3.56
C GLY A 99 9.01 13.68 -3.20
N VAL A 100 8.76 12.71 -4.10
CA VAL A 100 7.80 11.63 -3.87
C VAL A 100 8.54 10.35 -3.48
N TYR A 101 8.38 9.94 -2.22
CA TYR A 101 8.88 8.66 -1.70
C TYR A 101 7.93 7.51 -2.01
N THR A 102 6.63 7.78 -2.01
CA THR A 102 5.57 6.76 -2.14
C THR A 102 4.70 7.02 -3.36
N HIS A 103 5.13 6.50 -4.51
CA HIS A 103 4.48 6.74 -5.80
C HIS A 103 3.12 6.02 -5.93
N ILE A 104 3.01 4.85 -5.30
CA ILE A 104 1.79 4.04 -5.27
C ILE A 104 1.60 3.57 -3.84
N ILE A 105 0.46 3.92 -3.25
CA ILE A 105 0.02 3.39 -1.96
C ILE A 105 -1.32 2.71 -2.20
N GLY A 106 -1.36 1.40 -1.96
CA GLY A 106 -2.62 0.67 -1.90
C GLY A 106 -3.33 0.99 -0.59
N VAL A 107 -4.61 1.35 -0.68
CA VAL A 107 -5.54 1.37 0.45
C VAL A 107 -6.80 0.61 0.08
#